data_AF-A0A182QAK2-F1
#
_entry.id   AF-A0A182QAK2-F1
#
_cell.length_a   1.000
_cell.length_b   1.000
_cell.length_c   1.000
_cell.angle_alpha   90.00
_cell.angle_beta   90.00
_cell.angle_gamma   90.00
#
_symmetry.space_group_name_H-M   'P 1'
#
loop_
_entity.id
_entity.type
_entity.pdbx_description
1 polymer ?
#
loop_
_entity_poly.entity_id
_entity_poly.type
_entity_poly.pdbx_seq_one_letter_code
_entity_poly.pdbx_strand_id
1 'polypeptide(L)'
;MAPRRKRAAATKSTERKAAEVHSELCGLAPEHKFQLVLNEGGAPRRGAFEISIAKSKDDEQKVLVWSGLKRGPPRKDKFPEAKSLLEDVLKALK
;
A
#
# COMPACT_ATOMS: atom_id res chain seq x y z
N MET A 1 -27.41 -23.95 11.81
CA MET A 1 -26.73 -23.33 10.64
C MET A 1 -25.62 -22.44 11.17
N ALA A 2 -24.35 -22.89 11.15
CA ALA A 2 -23.25 -22.23 11.86
C ALA A 2 -22.76 -20.97 11.11
N PRO A 3 -22.49 -19.85 11.81
CA PRO A 3 -21.91 -18.67 11.16
C PRO A 3 -20.46 -18.97 10.76
N ARG A 4 -20.14 -18.76 9.49
CA ARG A 4 -18.80 -18.98 8.90
C ARG A 4 -17.80 -18.07 9.60
N ARG A 5 -16.89 -18.64 10.40
CA ARG A 5 -15.74 -17.97 11.01
C ARG A 5 -15.00 -17.13 9.95
N LYS A 6 -15.10 -15.80 9.99
CA LYS A 6 -14.27 -14.89 9.18
C LYS A 6 -12.81 -15.07 9.61
N ARG A 7 -12.00 -15.71 8.75
CA ARG A 7 -10.56 -15.92 8.98
C ARG A 7 -9.83 -14.57 8.93
N ALA A 8 -9.48 -14.02 10.08
CA ALA A 8 -8.69 -12.78 10.25
C ALA A 8 -7.16 -12.98 10.11
N ALA A 9 -6.69 -14.12 9.59
CA ALA A 9 -5.26 -14.47 9.60
C ALA A 9 -4.47 -14.01 8.35
N ALA A 10 -5.10 -13.35 7.38
CA ALA A 10 -4.46 -13.02 6.10
C ALA A 10 -3.80 -11.63 6.04
N THR A 11 -3.95 -10.78 7.07
CA THR A 11 -3.52 -9.37 7.06
C THR A 11 -2.05 -9.18 7.44
N LYS A 12 -1.51 -10.01 8.36
CA LYS A 12 -0.14 -9.84 8.88
C LYS A 12 0.96 -9.81 7.84
N SER A 13 0.82 -10.56 6.74
CA SER A 13 1.86 -10.63 5.70
C SER A 13 1.90 -9.41 4.79
N THR A 14 0.76 -8.78 4.53
CA THR A 14 0.68 -7.58 3.67
C THR A 14 1.09 -6.32 4.43
N GLU A 15 0.79 -6.25 5.73
CA GLU A 15 1.21 -5.16 6.60
C GLU A 15 2.74 -5.07 6.72
N ARG A 16 3.40 -6.22 6.91
CA ARG A 16 4.87 -6.30 6.88
C ARG A 16 5.45 -5.80 5.57
N LYS A 17 4.85 -6.21 4.44
CA LYS A 17 5.35 -5.76 3.13
C LYS A 17 5.17 -4.27 2.91
N ALA A 18 4.07 -3.69 3.40
CA ALA A 18 3.88 -2.24 3.37
C ALA A 18 4.92 -1.49 4.21
N ALA A 19 5.27 -2.01 5.39
CA ALA A 19 6.32 -1.43 6.23
C ALA A 19 7.72 -1.52 5.62
N GLU A 20 8.06 -2.65 4.97
CA GLU A 20 9.31 -2.79 4.19
C GLU A 20 9.38 -1.74 3.09
N VAL A 21 8.32 -1.65 2.28
CA VAL A 21 8.24 -0.68 1.18
C VAL A 21 8.34 0.75 1.69
N HIS A 22 7.71 1.08 2.82
CA HIS A 22 7.85 2.40 3.44
C HIS A 22 9.27 2.70 3.92
N SER A 23 9.93 1.72 4.53
CA SER A 23 11.32 1.86 4.99
C SER A 23 12.27 2.07 3.81
N GLU A 24 12.09 1.31 2.73
CA GLU A 24 12.85 1.47 1.49
C GLU A 24 12.58 2.83 0.82
N LEU A 25 11.32 3.27 0.76
CA LEU A 25 10.95 4.60 0.24
C LEU A 25 11.63 5.72 1.04
N CYS A 26 11.60 5.64 2.36
CA CYS A 26 12.23 6.62 3.25
C CYS A 26 13.76 6.65 3.06
N GLY A 27 14.38 5.48 2.85
CA GLY A 27 15.81 5.38 2.56
C GLY A 27 16.21 5.91 1.19
N LEU A 28 15.37 5.72 0.18
CA LEU A 28 15.64 6.18 -1.19
C LEU A 28 15.33 7.66 -1.40
N ALA A 29 14.37 8.23 -0.66
CA ALA A 29 13.97 9.63 -0.75
C ALA A 29 13.97 10.31 0.63
N PRO A 30 15.15 10.56 1.22
CA PRO A 30 15.27 11.24 2.51
C PRO A 30 14.80 12.70 2.47
N GLU A 31 14.67 13.30 1.29
CA GLU A 31 14.14 14.66 1.12
C GLU A 31 12.63 14.76 1.42
N HIS A 32 11.89 13.65 1.33
CA HIS A 32 10.45 13.62 1.52
C HIS A 32 10.06 12.86 2.80
N LYS A 33 9.26 13.51 3.66
CA LYS A 33 8.72 12.88 4.86
C LYS A 33 7.46 12.09 4.51
N PHE A 34 7.60 10.78 4.32
CA PHE A 34 6.46 9.89 4.09
C PHE A 34 5.88 9.38 5.41
N GLN A 35 4.56 9.54 5.58
CA GLN A 35 3.83 8.91 6.67
C GLN A 35 3.16 7.62 6.18
N LEU A 36 3.46 6.50 6.83
CA LEU A 36 2.77 5.24 6.56
C LEU A 36 1.41 5.25 7.25
N VAL A 37 0.36 5.08 6.45
CA VAL A 37 -1.01 4.97 6.93
C VAL A 37 -1.60 3.68 6.38
N LEU A 38 -2.00 2.78 7.28
CA LEU A 38 -2.58 1.50 6.92
C LEU A 38 -4.08 1.51 7.22
N ASN A 39 -4.90 1.19 6.21
CA ASN A 39 -6.31 0.83 6.39
C ASN A 39 -7.17 1.85 7.17
N GLU A 40 -7.00 3.16 6.91
CA GLU A 40 -7.79 4.23 7.56
C GLU A 40 -9.30 4.02 7.46
N GLY A 41 -9.78 3.46 6.34
CA GLY A 41 -11.20 3.18 6.08
C GLY A 41 -11.70 1.81 6.56
N GLY A 42 -10.91 1.07 7.35
CA GLY A 42 -11.28 -0.25 7.87
C GLY A 42 -10.64 -1.42 7.14
N ALA A 43 -11.17 -2.63 7.35
CA ALA A 43 -10.52 -3.86 6.93
C ALA A 43 -10.35 -3.94 5.39
N PRO A 44 -9.13 -4.18 4.88
CA PRO A 44 -8.87 -4.21 3.45
C PRO A 44 -9.59 -5.39 2.78
N ARG A 45 -9.95 -5.21 1.51
CA ARG A 45 -10.56 -6.28 0.71
C ARG A 45 -9.60 -7.47 0.61
N ARG A 46 -10.13 -8.69 0.71
CA ARG A 46 -9.32 -9.92 0.73
C ARG A 46 -8.44 -10.02 -0.52
N GLY A 47 -7.12 -9.95 -0.34
CA GLY A 47 -6.14 -10.03 -1.43
C GLY A 47 -5.96 -8.75 -2.25
N ALA A 48 -6.50 -7.63 -1.76
CA ALA A 48 -6.19 -6.29 -2.25
C ALA A 48 -4.90 -5.78 -1.59
N PHE A 49 -4.10 -5.10 -2.38
CA PHE A 49 -2.93 -4.36 -1.92
C PHE A 49 -2.86 -3.11 -2.78
N GLU A 50 -3.10 -1.95 -2.19
CA GLU A 50 -3.16 -0.68 -2.90
C GLU A 50 -2.33 0.33 -2.13
N ILE A 51 -1.62 1.18 -2.86
CA ILE A 51 -0.83 2.26 -2.29
C ILE A 51 -1.32 3.54 -2.92
N SER A 52 -1.70 4.48 -2.08
CA SER A 52 -2.06 5.83 -2.48
C SER A 52 -1.15 6.80 -1.77
N ILE A 53 -0.86 7.92 -2.43
CA ILE A 53 -0.09 9.02 -1.85
C ILE A 53 -0.90 10.30 -1.90
N ALA A 54 -0.75 11.13 -0.89
CA ALA A 54 -1.30 12.48 -0.84
C ALA A 54 -0.20 13.44 -0.39
N LYS A 55 -0.28 14.69 -0.86
CA LYS A 55 0.67 15.76 -0.47
C LYS A 55 0.46 16.20 0.98
N SER A 56 -0.78 16.11 1.47
CA SER A 56 -1.13 16.34 2.88
C SER A 56 -2.02 15.23 3.42
N LYS A 57 -2.07 15.09 4.74
CA LYS A 57 -2.93 14.11 5.42
C LYS A 57 -4.42 14.44 5.27
N ASP A 58 -4.73 15.74 5.15
CA ASP A 58 -6.08 16.28 4.96
C ASP A 58 -6.46 16.46 3.49
N ASP A 59 -5.57 16.14 2.55
CA ASP A 59 -5.88 16.21 1.12
C ASP A 59 -6.86 15.07 0.75
N GLU A 60 -8.04 15.45 0.26
CA GLU A 60 -8.98 14.53 -0.38
C GLU A 60 -8.41 13.91 -1.67
N GLN A 61 -7.38 14.55 -2.25
CA GLN A 61 -6.67 14.05 -3.43
C GLN A 61 -5.60 13.01 -3.06
N LYS A 62 -6.07 11.82 -2.68
CA LYS A 62 -5.24 10.61 -2.63
C LYS A 62 -5.03 10.11 -4.06
N VAL A 63 -3.81 10.25 -4.59
CA VAL A 63 -3.42 9.69 -5.88
C VAL A 63 -3.06 8.22 -5.70
N LEU A 64 -3.81 7.33 -6.34
CA LEU A 64 -3.51 5.90 -6.38
C LEU A 64 -2.23 5.67 -7.21
N VAL A 65 -1.12 5.38 -6.54
CA VAL A 65 0.17 5.10 -7.21
C VAL A 65 0.33 3.62 -7.55
N TRP A 66 -0.34 2.72 -6.81
CA TRP A 66 -0.23 1.29 -7.05
C TRP A 66 -1.51 0.53 -6.72
N SER A 67 -1.88 -0.44 -7.57
CA SER A 67 -2.97 -1.38 -7.29
C SER A 67 -2.62 -2.82 -7.67
N GLY A 68 -2.42 -3.65 -6.66
CA GLY A 68 -2.23 -5.10 -6.75
C GLY A 68 -3.52 -5.89 -7.01
N LEU A 69 -4.67 -5.22 -7.12
CA LEU A 69 -5.91 -5.85 -7.59
C LEU A 69 -5.86 -6.13 -9.10
N LYS A 70 -5.29 -5.19 -9.88
CA LYS A 70 -5.21 -5.29 -11.35
C LYS A 70 -4.12 -6.25 -11.83
N ARG A 71 -3.13 -6.59 -10.99
CA ARG A 71 -1.94 -7.38 -11.37
C ARG A 71 -2.13 -8.91 -11.30
N GLY A 72 -3.39 -9.35 -11.19
CA GLY A 72 -3.77 -10.74 -11.45
C GLY A 72 -3.46 -11.76 -10.34
N PRO A 73 -3.60 -13.07 -10.66
CA PRO A 73 -3.43 -14.19 -9.71
C PRO A 73 -2.04 -14.36 -9.10
N PRO A 74 -0.91 -14.05 -9.78
CA PRO A 74 0.41 -14.18 -9.16
C PRO A 74 0.53 -13.26 -7.94
N ARG A 75 0.70 -13.87 -6.76
CA ARG A 75 0.86 -13.11 -5.50
C ARG A 75 2.08 -12.19 -5.49
N LYS A 76 3.13 -12.53 -6.24
CA LYS A 76 4.37 -11.74 -6.32
C LYS A 76 4.10 -10.39 -6.98
N ASP A 77 3.35 -10.38 -8.08
CA ASP A 77 3.05 -9.16 -8.83
C ASP A 77 2.09 -8.23 -8.10
N LYS A 78 1.42 -8.69 -7.03
CA LYS A 78 0.59 -7.83 -6.18
C LYS A 78 1.40 -6.79 -5.41
N PHE A 79 2.67 -7.09 -5.12
CA PHE A 79 3.53 -6.21 -4.35
C PHE A 79 4.43 -5.38 -5.29
N PRO A 80 4.50 -4.06 -5.09
CA PRO A 80 5.42 -3.23 -5.84
C PRO A 80 6.86 -3.46 -5.41
N GLU A 81 7.76 -3.16 -6.33
CA GLU A 81 9.17 -2.94 -6.04
C GLU A 81 9.36 -1.50 -5.57
N ALA A 82 10.14 -1.27 -4.51
CA ALA A 82 10.23 0.07 -3.89
C ALA A 82 10.76 1.14 -4.85
N LYS A 83 11.65 0.77 -5.78
CA LYS A 83 12.16 1.68 -6.82
C LYS A 83 11.07 2.14 -7.78
N SER A 84 10.31 1.20 -8.34
CA SER A 84 9.19 1.54 -9.24
C SER A 84 8.13 2.37 -8.51
N LEU A 85 7.81 2.00 -7.27
CA LEU A 85 6.87 2.74 -6.46
C LEU A 85 7.35 4.16 -6.18
N LEU A 86 8.64 4.34 -5.89
CA LEU A 86 9.21 5.65 -5.64
C LEU A 86 9.08 6.55 -6.87
N GLU A 87 9.35 6.04 -8.07
CA GLU A 87 9.18 6.81 -9.29
C GLU A 87 7.73 7.26 -9.47
N ASP A 88 6.76 6.38 -9.24
CA ASP A 88 5.33 6.71 -9.32
C ASP A 88 4.91 7.71 -8.22
N VAL A 89 5.47 7.57 -7.03
CA VAL A 89 5.31 8.49 -5.90
C VAL A 89 5.87 9.87 -6.24
N LEU A 90 7.10 9.97 -6.75
CA LEU A 90 7.72 11.23 -7.14
C LEU A 90 6.99 11.90 -8.31
N LYS A 91 6.47 11.10 -9.25
CA LYS A 91 5.59 11.62 -10.32
C LYS A 91 4.28 12.15 -9.78
N ALA A 92 3.68 11.48 -8.78
CA ALA A 92 2.43 11.94 -8.15
C ALA A 92 2.64 13.14 -7.21
N LEU A 93 3.84 13.32 -6.66
CA LEU A 93 4.21 14.45 -5.82
C LEU A 93 4.70 15.68 -6.59
N LYS A 94 5.11 15.53 -7.86
CA LYS A 94 5.37 16.65 -8.78
C LYS A 94 4.13 17.54 -8.94
#